data_AF-A0A4S8QP85-F1
#
_entry.id   AF-A0A4S8QP85-F1
#
_cell.length_a   1.000
_cell.length_b   1.000
_cell.length_c   1.000
_cell.angle_alpha   90.00
_cell.angle_beta   90.00
_cell.angle_gamma   90.00
#
_symmetry.space_group_name_H-M   'P 1'
#
loop_
_entity.id
_entity.type
_entity.pdbx_description
1 polymer ?
#
loop_
_entity_poly.entity_id
_entity_poly.type
_entity_poly.pdbx_seq_one_letter_code
_entity_poly.pdbx_strand_id
1 'polypeptide(L)'
;MPRPRLNAFDSSEPLLRTTNAANAARRHITGFWEGFVDFAFNDNVLHVAIGLIIAQSFTALITSLVSSVLLPPLSLLPFLNKNLEEKFAVLRPGPHYDGMLHNHTEIGDGIGEGVEGNATMAVTMGMEFLYGAGYNTLKQAIDDGAIVLAWGSFLNKVINFIGVGLALYGIAGLYQYFSQDNAIIKHTVRCKYCRKKIFEKAQRCVFCTSWQDGREDLRPSAATIG
;
A
#
# COMPACT_ATOMS: atom_id res chain seq x y z
N MET A 1 -67.60 -16.13 60.45
CA MET A 1 -66.28 -16.71 60.09
C MET A 1 -65.54 -15.71 59.23
N PRO A 2 -64.27 -15.37 59.52
CA PRO A 2 -63.44 -14.63 58.57
C PRO A 2 -63.05 -15.54 57.39
N ARG A 3 -62.92 -14.97 56.18
CA ARG A 3 -62.33 -15.69 55.03
C ARG A 3 -60.80 -15.59 55.13
N PRO A 4 -60.03 -16.66 54.83
CA PRO A 4 -58.59 -16.53 54.68
C PRO A 4 -58.28 -15.54 53.56
N ARG A 5 -57.33 -14.62 53.77
CA ARG A 5 -56.71 -13.91 52.64
C ARG A 5 -55.76 -14.88 51.97
N LEU A 6 -56.09 -15.29 50.75
CA LEU A 6 -55.10 -15.83 49.83
C LEU A 6 -54.12 -14.70 49.53
N ASN A 7 -52.92 -14.78 50.10
CA ASN A 7 -51.81 -13.97 49.65
C ASN A 7 -51.55 -14.37 48.20
N ALA A 8 -51.76 -13.46 47.26
CA ALA A 8 -51.40 -13.69 45.87
C ALA A 8 -49.89 -13.92 45.82
N PHE A 9 -49.48 -15.15 45.49
CA PHE A 9 -48.08 -15.48 45.27
C PHE A 9 -47.63 -14.76 44.00
N ASP A 10 -46.91 -13.66 44.15
CA ASP A 10 -46.54 -12.78 43.03
C ASP A 10 -45.49 -13.45 42.15
N SER A 11 -45.99 -14.17 41.14
CA SER A 11 -45.18 -14.91 40.17
C SER A 11 -44.43 -14.00 39.17
N SER A 12 -44.54 -12.67 39.29
CA SER A 12 -43.81 -11.72 38.43
C SER A 12 -42.35 -11.51 38.88
N GLU A 13 -42.06 -11.60 40.19
CA GLU A 13 -40.71 -11.40 40.76
C GLU A 13 -39.59 -12.19 40.05
N PRO A 14 -39.68 -13.53 39.85
CA PRO A 14 -38.60 -14.28 39.21
C PRO A 14 -38.39 -13.91 37.73
N LEU A 15 -39.46 -13.56 37.01
CA LEU A 15 -39.38 -13.14 35.60
C LEU A 15 -38.81 -11.72 35.45
N LEU A 16 -39.09 -10.83 36.41
CA LEU A 16 -38.47 -9.50 36.46
C LEU A 16 -36.95 -9.57 36.70
N ARG A 17 -36.46 -10.55 37.46
CA ARG A 17 -35.01 -10.71 37.69
C ARG A 17 -34.27 -11.26 36.47
N THR A 18 -34.81 -12.26 35.78
CA THR A 18 -34.18 -12.82 34.56
C THR A 18 -34.20 -11.84 33.39
N THR A 19 -35.32 -11.13 33.17
CA THR A 19 -35.42 -10.10 32.13
C THR A 19 -34.50 -8.92 32.40
N ASN A 20 -34.37 -8.44 33.64
CA ASN A 20 -33.43 -7.36 33.97
C ASN A 20 -31.96 -7.76 33.76
N ALA A 21 -31.57 -8.99 34.10
CA ALA A 21 -30.22 -9.50 33.81
C ALA A 21 -29.92 -9.57 32.30
N ALA A 22 -30.85 -10.13 31.52
CA ALA A 22 -30.72 -10.18 30.06
C ALA A 22 -30.67 -8.77 29.44
N ASN A 23 -31.50 -7.84 29.91
CA ASN A 23 -31.54 -6.45 29.45
C ASN A 23 -30.33 -5.62 29.93
N ALA A 24 -29.63 -6.02 30.98
CA ALA A 24 -28.35 -5.41 31.38
C ALA A 24 -27.21 -5.84 30.44
N ALA A 25 -27.08 -7.15 30.16
CA ALA A 25 -26.12 -7.67 29.20
C ALA A 25 -26.32 -7.07 27.80
N ARG A 26 -27.58 -6.97 27.35
CA ARG A 26 -27.93 -6.38 26.04
C ARG A 26 -27.51 -4.92 25.92
N ARG A 27 -27.70 -4.10 26.98
CA ARG A 27 -27.30 -2.69 27.01
C ARG A 27 -25.78 -2.48 26.96
N HIS A 28 -24.98 -3.38 27.55
CA HIS A 28 -23.53 -3.30 27.41
C HIS A 28 -23.06 -3.54 25.96
N ILE A 29 -23.71 -4.46 25.24
CA ILE A 29 -23.37 -4.77 23.85
C ILE A 29 -23.82 -3.65 22.91
N THR A 30 -25.03 -3.09 23.08
CA THR A 30 -25.50 -1.98 22.24
C THR A 30 -24.72 -0.69 22.53
N GLY A 31 -24.50 -0.34 23.79
CA GLY A 31 -23.74 0.86 24.16
C GLY A 31 -22.27 0.84 23.70
N PHE A 32 -21.64 -0.34 23.64
CA PHE A 32 -20.31 -0.49 23.01
C PHE A 32 -20.36 -0.28 21.49
N TRP A 33 -21.39 -0.81 20.82
CA TRP A 33 -21.56 -0.62 19.38
C TRP A 33 -21.87 0.85 19.02
N GLU A 34 -22.77 1.49 19.76
CA GLU A 34 -23.09 2.92 19.64
C GLU A 34 -21.83 3.78 19.82
N GLY A 35 -21.06 3.55 20.90
CA GLY A 35 -19.78 4.25 21.13
C GLY A 35 -18.70 3.95 20.08
N PHE A 36 -18.68 2.76 19.48
CA PHE A 36 -17.78 2.44 18.36
C PHE A 36 -18.21 3.15 17.06
N VAL A 37 -19.50 3.24 16.79
CA VAL A 37 -20.05 3.95 15.63
C VAL A 37 -19.77 5.46 15.74
N ASP A 38 -20.03 6.06 16.89
CA ASP A 38 -19.65 7.45 17.16
C ASP A 38 -18.14 7.65 17.08
N PHE A 39 -17.33 6.71 17.56
CA PHE A 39 -15.87 6.75 17.41
C PHE A 39 -15.44 6.76 15.93
N ALA A 40 -16.00 5.86 15.12
CA ALA A 40 -15.65 5.69 13.71
C ALA A 40 -16.11 6.86 12.82
N PHE A 41 -17.19 7.54 13.17
CA PHE A 41 -17.67 8.73 12.45
C PHE A 41 -16.99 10.05 12.85
N ASN A 42 -16.05 10.05 13.81
CA ASN A 42 -15.24 11.24 14.09
C ASN A 42 -14.35 11.59 12.88
N ASP A 43 -14.51 12.80 12.33
CA ASP A 43 -13.74 13.31 11.17
C ASP A 43 -12.22 13.06 11.26
N ASN A 44 -11.65 13.24 12.46
CA ASN A 44 -10.22 13.07 12.72
C ASN A 44 -9.74 11.62 12.55
N VAL A 45 -10.57 10.63 12.89
CA VAL A 45 -10.27 9.20 12.71
C VAL A 45 -10.60 8.78 11.27
N LEU A 46 -11.77 9.20 10.77
CA LEU A 46 -12.28 8.85 9.46
C LEU A 46 -11.35 9.31 8.32
N HIS A 47 -10.79 10.52 8.40
CA HIS A 47 -9.83 11.04 7.42
C HIS A 47 -8.55 10.17 7.34
N VAL A 48 -7.99 9.77 8.48
CA VAL A 48 -6.81 8.89 8.54
C VAL A 48 -7.12 7.50 8.00
N ALA A 49 -8.28 6.93 8.36
CA ALA A 49 -8.72 5.63 7.88
C ALA A 49 -8.91 5.60 6.36
N ILE A 50 -9.58 6.61 5.78
CA ILE A 50 -9.76 6.76 4.32
C ILE A 50 -8.40 6.88 3.63
N GLY A 51 -7.47 7.67 4.17
CA GLY A 51 -6.12 7.81 3.64
C GLY A 51 -5.36 6.47 3.57
N LEU A 52 -5.45 5.66 4.63
CA LEU A 52 -4.83 4.32 4.67
C LEU A 52 -5.45 3.37 3.63
N ILE A 53 -6.78 3.32 3.54
CA ILE A 53 -7.50 2.43 2.61
C ILE A 53 -7.16 2.76 1.15
N ILE A 54 -7.13 4.04 0.81
CA ILE A 54 -6.74 4.51 -0.53
C ILE A 54 -5.26 4.17 -0.81
N ALA A 55 -4.36 4.39 0.15
CA ALA A 55 -2.93 4.07 -0.04
C ALA A 55 -2.67 2.57 -0.29
N GLN A 56 -3.31 1.69 0.48
CA GLN A 56 -3.16 0.23 0.32
C GLN A 56 -3.73 -0.27 -1.02
N SER A 57 -4.95 0.14 -1.36
CA SER A 57 -5.62 -0.26 -2.61
C SER A 57 -4.90 0.29 -3.86
N PHE A 58 -4.46 1.55 -3.84
CA PHE A 58 -3.68 2.15 -4.92
C PHE A 58 -2.34 1.44 -5.13
N THR A 59 -1.64 1.07 -4.05
CA THR A 59 -0.38 0.30 -4.12
C THR A 59 -0.60 -1.09 -4.73
N ALA A 60 -1.69 -1.78 -4.37
CA ALA A 60 -2.03 -3.08 -4.95
C ALA A 60 -2.38 -2.98 -6.45
N LEU A 61 -3.16 -1.95 -6.85
CA LEU A 61 -3.48 -1.68 -8.26
C LEU A 61 -2.23 -1.37 -9.08
N ILE A 62 -1.31 -0.56 -8.54
CA ILE A 62 -0.01 -0.25 -9.16
C ILE A 62 0.83 -1.51 -9.36
N THR A 63 0.97 -2.33 -8.32
CA THR A 63 1.76 -3.58 -8.40
C THR A 63 1.18 -4.52 -9.45
N SER A 64 -0.15 -4.70 -9.43
CA SER A 64 -0.87 -5.49 -10.45
C SER A 64 -0.63 -4.96 -11.86
N LEU A 65 -0.73 -3.65 -12.08
CA LEU A 65 -0.53 -3.03 -13.40
C LEU A 65 0.91 -3.19 -13.90
N VAL A 66 1.93 -3.02 -13.06
CA VAL A 66 3.32 -3.28 -13.47
C VAL A 66 3.53 -4.76 -13.79
N SER A 67 3.05 -5.66 -12.93
CA SER A 67 3.18 -7.11 -13.13
C SER A 67 2.43 -7.63 -14.37
N SER A 68 1.29 -7.05 -14.72
CA SER A 68 0.45 -7.50 -15.85
C SER A 68 0.69 -6.75 -17.16
N VAL A 69 1.11 -5.48 -17.12
CA VAL A 69 1.22 -4.62 -18.33
C VAL A 69 2.67 -4.31 -18.70
N LEU A 70 3.58 -4.11 -17.73
CA LEU A 70 4.99 -3.85 -18.04
C LEU A 70 5.85 -5.12 -18.12
N LEU A 71 5.65 -6.09 -17.23
CA LEU A 71 6.47 -7.30 -17.25
C LEU A 71 6.35 -8.16 -18.53
N PRO A 72 5.24 -8.17 -19.32
CA PRO A 72 5.23 -8.90 -20.59
C PRO A 72 6.06 -8.22 -21.70
N PRO A 73 5.90 -6.91 -22.01
CA PRO A 73 6.79 -6.22 -22.94
C PRO A 73 8.27 -6.21 -22.49
N LEU A 74 8.53 -6.03 -21.20
CA LEU A 74 9.89 -6.06 -20.66
C LEU A 74 10.53 -7.46 -20.75
N SER A 75 9.71 -8.52 -20.78
CA SER A 75 10.14 -9.91 -21.00
C SER A 75 10.71 -10.17 -22.40
N LEU A 76 10.35 -9.36 -23.39
CA LEU A 76 10.75 -9.50 -24.78
C LEU A 76 12.12 -8.85 -25.06
N LEU A 77 12.68 -8.13 -24.08
CA LEU A 77 14.01 -7.54 -24.19
C LEU A 77 15.08 -8.54 -23.73
N PRO A 78 15.97 -9.02 -24.62
CA PRO A 78 16.89 -10.13 -24.32
C PRO A 78 17.95 -9.80 -23.25
N PHE A 79 18.09 -8.53 -22.85
CA PHE A 79 18.98 -8.12 -21.78
C PHE A 79 18.39 -8.32 -20.36
N LEU A 80 17.09 -8.59 -20.23
CA LEU A 80 16.39 -8.58 -18.93
C LEU A 80 15.58 -9.86 -18.68
N ASN A 81 16.30 -10.98 -18.58
CA ASN A 81 15.72 -12.28 -18.28
C ASN A 81 14.98 -12.27 -16.92
N LYS A 82 13.73 -12.74 -16.88
CA LYS A 82 12.89 -12.79 -15.66
C LYS A 82 13.48 -13.63 -14.53
N ASN A 83 14.34 -14.58 -14.85
CA ASN A 83 15.08 -15.39 -13.87
C ASN A 83 16.21 -14.59 -13.18
N LEU A 84 16.20 -13.25 -13.29
CA LEU A 84 17.00 -12.35 -12.46
C LEU A 84 16.80 -12.65 -10.98
N GLU A 85 15.58 -12.93 -10.49
CA GLU A 85 15.33 -13.21 -9.07
C GLU A 85 16.02 -14.52 -8.58
N GLU A 86 16.21 -15.47 -9.49
CA GLU A 86 16.94 -16.73 -9.25
C GLU A 86 18.46 -16.57 -9.39
N LYS A 87 18.96 -15.39 -9.78
CA LYS A 87 20.38 -15.06 -9.64
C LYS A 87 20.71 -14.70 -8.19
N PHE A 88 21.05 -15.73 -7.43
CA PHE A 88 21.58 -15.64 -6.08
C PHE A 88 22.98 -16.25 -5.99
N ALA A 89 23.84 -15.68 -5.16
CA ALA A 89 25.18 -16.22 -4.89
C ALA A 89 25.17 -16.90 -3.51
N VAL A 90 25.41 -18.21 -3.48
CA VAL A 90 25.56 -18.97 -2.24
C VAL A 90 26.98 -18.75 -1.71
N LEU A 91 27.12 -18.11 -0.54
CA LEU A 91 28.42 -17.89 0.11
C LEU A 91 28.83 -19.06 1.02
N ARG A 92 27.85 -19.81 1.52
CA ARG A 92 28.06 -21.01 2.33
C ARG A 92 26.87 -21.96 2.13
N PRO A 93 27.07 -23.21 1.68
CA PRO A 93 25.98 -24.19 1.62
C PRO A 93 25.48 -24.52 3.04
N GLY A 94 24.17 -24.76 3.14
CA GLY A 94 23.54 -25.26 4.37
C GLY A 94 23.79 -26.75 4.57
N PRO A 95 23.49 -27.32 5.75
CA PRO A 95 23.78 -28.72 6.10
C PRO A 95 23.04 -29.77 5.26
N HIS A 96 22.00 -29.39 4.51
CA HIS A 96 21.20 -30.29 3.67
C HIS A 96 21.52 -30.17 2.16
N TYR A 97 22.74 -29.75 1.81
CA TYR A 97 23.17 -29.70 0.40
C TYR A 97 23.23 -31.12 -0.22
N ASP A 98 22.23 -31.47 -1.04
CA ASP A 98 22.36 -32.62 -1.94
C ASP A 98 23.19 -32.20 -3.17
N GLY A 99 24.40 -32.74 -3.27
CA GLY A 99 25.32 -32.50 -4.38
C GLY A 99 25.03 -33.34 -5.63
N MET A 100 23.97 -34.16 -5.66
CA MET A 100 23.73 -35.08 -6.77
C MET A 100 23.22 -34.41 -8.04
N LEU A 101 24.20 -34.04 -8.87
CA LEU A 101 24.16 -33.90 -10.33
C LEU A 101 22.90 -34.45 -11.02
N HIS A 102 21.97 -33.56 -11.40
CA HIS A 102 21.02 -33.87 -12.47
C HIS A 102 21.76 -33.88 -13.82
N ASN A 103 22.15 -35.08 -14.23
CA ASN A 103 22.99 -35.37 -15.38
C ASN A 103 22.42 -34.82 -16.71
N HIS A 104 23.18 -33.93 -17.36
CA HIS A 104 23.22 -33.81 -18.81
C HIS A 104 24.69 -33.96 -19.29
N THR A 105 24.94 -35.06 -20.00
CA THR A 105 26.04 -35.27 -20.96
C THR A 105 26.25 -34.03 -21.84
N GLU A 106 27.44 -33.53 -22.20
CA GLU A 106 28.85 -33.99 -22.12
C GLU A 106 29.73 -32.73 -22.36
N ILE A 107 31.04 -32.56 -22.10
CA ILE A 107 32.27 -33.37 -21.83
C ILE A 107 33.16 -32.47 -20.91
N GLY A 108 34.19 -32.87 -20.15
CA GLY A 108 34.95 -34.13 -20.03
C GLY A 108 36.47 -33.91 -20.21
N ASP A 109 37.25 -33.78 -19.14
CA ASP A 109 38.63 -34.31 -19.05
C ASP A 109 39.11 -34.38 -17.58
N GLY A 110 40.13 -35.18 -17.28
CA GLY A 110 40.37 -35.68 -15.92
C GLY A 110 41.56 -35.10 -15.14
N ILE A 111 41.36 -34.93 -13.84
CA ILE A 111 42.25 -35.48 -12.79
C ILE A 111 41.38 -35.86 -11.59
N GLY A 112 41.66 -37.00 -10.96
CA GLY A 112 40.94 -37.45 -9.77
C GLY A 112 41.89 -38.01 -8.74
N GLU A 113 41.67 -37.64 -7.48
CA GLU A 113 42.18 -38.34 -6.30
C GLU A 113 41.24 -38.03 -5.12
N GLY A 114 40.98 -39.03 -4.28
CA GLY A 114 39.93 -38.96 -3.25
C GLY A 114 40.43 -38.44 -1.91
N VAL A 115 39.56 -37.74 -1.18
CA VAL A 115 39.74 -37.45 0.25
C VAL A 115 38.45 -37.78 0.99
N GLU A 116 38.52 -38.79 1.87
CA GLU A 116 37.46 -39.09 2.82
C GLU A 116 37.36 -38.00 3.90
N GLY A 117 36.12 -37.63 4.28
CA GLY A 117 35.80 -37.12 5.61
C GLY A 117 36.70 -36.03 6.23
N ASN A 118 36.97 -34.91 5.55
CA ASN A 118 37.62 -33.75 6.18
C ASN A 118 37.03 -32.41 5.69
N ALA A 119 36.83 -31.46 6.60
CA ALA A 119 36.24 -30.14 6.34
C ALA A 119 37.22 -29.11 5.71
N THR A 120 38.27 -29.59 5.04
CA THR A 120 39.37 -28.75 4.52
C THR A 120 39.13 -28.17 3.13
N MET A 121 38.23 -28.74 2.32
CA MET A 121 37.89 -28.20 0.98
C MET A 121 36.98 -26.95 1.01
N ALA A 122 36.72 -26.39 2.20
CA ALA A 122 36.04 -25.10 2.37
C ALA A 122 37.00 -23.89 2.47
N VAL A 123 38.33 -24.10 2.50
CA VAL A 123 39.32 -23.04 2.82
C VAL A 123 40.58 -23.08 1.94
N THR A 124 40.40 -22.93 0.63
CA THR A 124 41.45 -22.39 -0.27
C THR A 124 40.82 -21.32 -1.15
N MET A 125 41.50 -20.19 -1.34
CA MET A 125 40.91 -18.98 -1.92
C MET A 125 40.86 -19.02 -3.46
N GLY A 126 39.64 -18.92 -4.01
CA GLY A 126 39.39 -18.60 -5.41
C GLY A 126 37.99 -17.99 -5.54
N MET A 127 37.85 -16.86 -6.24
CA MET A 127 36.55 -16.18 -6.40
C MET A 127 35.73 -16.75 -7.57
N GLU A 128 35.79 -18.07 -7.74
CA GLU A 128 34.98 -18.77 -8.71
C GLU A 128 33.58 -18.97 -8.13
N PHE A 129 32.62 -18.28 -8.75
CA PHE A 129 31.21 -18.40 -8.43
C PHE A 129 30.78 -19.86 -8.53
N LEU A 130 30.13 -20.39 -7.47
CA LEU A 130 29.34 -21.62 -7.54
C LEU A 130 28.05 -21.37 -8.35
N TYR A 131 28.19 -20.99 -9.63
CA TYR A 131 27.09 -20.93 -10.60
C TYR A 131 26.66 -22.36 -10.94
N GLY A 132 25.63 -22.87 -10.25
CA GLY A 132 24.93 -24.10 -10.63
C GLY A 132 25.02 -25.29 -9.67
N ALA A 133 25.47 -25.12 -8.41
CA ALA A 133 25.50 -26.20 -7.42
C ALA A 133 24.28 -26.17 -6.47
N GLY A 134 23.41 -27.18 -6.59
CA GLY A 134 22.46 -27.62 -5.53
C GLY A 134 21.03 -27.09 -5.57
N TYR A 135 20.80 -25.80 -5.89
CA TYR A 135 19.50 -25.17 -5.64
C TYR A 135 18.82 -24.59 -6.90
N ASN A 136 17.67 -25.15 -7.26
CA ASN A 136 16.86 -24.68 -8.40
C ASN A 136 16.02 -23.44 -8.04
N THR A 137 15.83 -23.13 -6.75
CA THR A 137 15.10 -21.93 -6.32
C THR A 137 15.79 -21.25 -5.15
N LEU A 138 15.60 -19.93 -5.05
CA LEU A 138 16.07 -19.14 -3.90
C LEU A 138 15.45 -19.60 -2.57
N LYS A 139 14.22 -20.13 -2.61
CA LYS A 139 13.51 -20.60 -1.40
C LYS A 139 14.18 -21.82 -0.82
N GLN A 140 14.41 -22.85 -1.65
CA GLN A 140 15.14 -24.06 -1.28
C GLN A 140 16.48 -23.75 -0.61
N ALA A 141 17.30 -22.87 -1.22
CA ALA A 141 18.58 -22.47 -0.63
C ALA A 141 18.45 -21.77 0.75
N ILE A 142 17.35 -21.07 1.02
CA ILE A 142 17.06 -20.47 2.34
C ILE A 142 16.54 -21.51 3.33
N ASP A 143 15.65 -22.39 2.89
CA ASP A 143 15.03 -23.45 3.69
C ASP A 143 16.08 -24.47 4.17
N ASP A 144 17.06 -24.82 3.32
CA ASP A 144 18.22 -25.65 3.65
C ASP A 144 19.27 -24.94 4.52
N GLY A 145 19.06 -23.65 4.85
CA GLY A 145 19.90 -22.87 5.75
C GLY A 145 21.21 -22.34 5.14
N ALA A 146 21.31 -22.24 3.81
CA ALA A 146 22.48 -21.66 3.16
C ALA A 146 22.55 -20.14 3.35
N ILE A 147 23.76 -19.58 3.37
CA ILE A 147 23.96 -18.12 3.44
C ILE A 147 24.00 -17.57 2.01
N VAL A 148 22.93 -16.88 1.63
CA VAL A 148 22.66 -16.53 0.22
C VAL A 148 22.58 -15.01 0.00
N LEU A 149 23.43 -14.49 -0.90
CA LEU A 149 23.30 -13.13 -1.45
C LEU A 149 22.36 -13.12 -2.65
N ALA A 150 21.07 -12.93 -2.38
CA ALA A 150 19.99 -12.87 -3.36
C ALA A 150 19.89 -11.52 -4.10
N TRP A 151 21.00 -11.05 -4.69
CA TRP A 151 21.10 -9.75 -5.38
C TRP A 151 20.07 -9.60 -6.51
N GLY A 152 19.72 -10.70 -7.16
CA GLY A 152 18.65 -10.79 -8.15
C GLY A 152 17.29 -10.28 -7.68
N SER A 153 16.87 -10.70 -6.47
CA SER A 153 15.59 -10.29 -5.88
C SER A 153 15.54 -8.78 -5.55
N PHE A 154 16.69 -8.18 -5.22
CA PHE A 154 16.81 -6.73 -5.02
C PHE A 154 16.70 -5.99 -6.35
N LEU A 155 17.43 -6.44 -7.38
CA LEU A 155 17.40 -5.81 -8.69
C LEU A 155 16.00 -5.90 -9.34
N ASN A 156 15.28 -7.02 -9.17
CA ASN A 156 13.87 -7.14 -9.56
C ASN A 156 13.00 -6.06 -8.88
N LYS A 157 13.15 -5.83 -7.57
CA LYS A 157 12.41 -4.79 -6.84
C LYS A 157 12.74 -3.37 -7.34
N VAL A 158 14.00 -3.08 -7.67
CA VAL A 158 14.42 -1.79 -8.25
C VAL A 158 13.83 -1.59 -9.65
N ILE A 159 13.86 -2.60 -10.52
CA ILE A 159 13.24 -2.57 -11.85
C ILE A 159 11.73 -2.33 -11.75
N ASN A 160 11.04 -3.03 -10.84
CA ASN A 160 9.61 -2.82 -10.61
C ASN A 160 9.32 -1.40 -10.10
N PHE A 161 10.11 -0.84 -9.18
CA PHE A 161 9.95 0.53 -8.70
C PHE A 161 10.10 1.58 -9.83
N ILE A 162 11.09 1.41 -10.71
CA ILE A 162 11.26 2.27 -11.89
C ILE A 162 10.07 2.08 -12.86
N GLY A 163 9.61 0.83 -13.03
CA GLY A 163 8.42 0.48 -13.80
C GLY A 163 7.14 1.16 -13.27
N VAL A 164 6.95 1.22 -11.94
CA VAL A 164 5.83 1.96 -11.31
C VAL A 164 5.87 3.44 -11.71
N GLY A 165 7.03 4.09 -11.59
CA GLY A 165 7.19 5.50 -11.95
C GLY A 165 6.90 5.75 -13.43
N LEU A 166 7.41 4.89 -14.31
CA LEU A 166 7.24 5.02 -15.76
C LEU A 166 5.80 4.69 -16.22
N ALA A 167 5.13 3.73 -15.57
CA ALA A 167 3.71 3.43 -15.80
C ALA A 167 2.80 4.59 -15.37
N LEU A 168 3.02 5.16 -14.18
CA LEU A 168 2.25 6.32 -13.71
C LEU A 168 2.49 7.55 -14.59
N TYR A 169 3.74 7.77 -15.03
CA TYR A 169 4.06 8.82 -16.01
C TYR A 169 3.36 8.56 -17.36
N GLY A 170 3.35 7.32 -17.85
CA GLY A 170 2.65 6.93 -19.08
C GLY A 170 1.14 7.16 -19.01
N ILE A 171 0.50 6.82 -17.88
CA ILE A 171 -0.93 7.06 -17.64
C ILE A 171 -1.22 8.58 -17.55
N ALA A 172 -0.39 9.34 -16.83
CA ALA A 172 -0.53 10.79 -16.74
C ALA A 172 -0.32 11.49 -18.09
N GLY A 173 0.66 11.05 -18.88
CA GLY A 173 0.91 11.52 -20.24
C GLY A 173 -0.22 11.17 -21.21
N LEU A 174 -0.76 9.95 -21.14
CA LEU A 174 -1.93 9.52 -21.92
C LEU A 174 -3.16 10.35 -21.56
N TYR A 175 -3.40 10.60 -20.26
CA TYR A 175 -4.47 11.47 -19.80
C TYR A 175 -4.28 12.91 -20.31
N GLN A 176 -3.07 13.47 -20.21
CA GLN A 176 -2.77 14.82 -20.70
C GLN A 176 -2.84 14.94 -22.25
N TYR A 177 -2.63 13.83 -22.96
CA TYR A 177 -2.74 13.74 -24.42
C TYR A 177 -4.21 13.68 -24.90
N PHE A 178 -5.06 12.87 -24.24
CA PHE A 178 -6.50 12.78 -24.55
C PHE A 178 -7.31 13.94 -23.97
N SER A 179 -7.01 14.37 -22.74
CA SER A 179 -7.71 15.43 -22.03
C SER A 179 -7.03 16.78 -22.28
N GLN A 180 -7.14 17.29 -23.51
CA GLN A 180 -6.60 18.60 -23.90
C GLN A 180 -7.43 19.79 -23.39
N ASP A 181 -8.48 19.53 -22.60
CA ASP A 181 -9.27 20.50 -21.84
C ASP A 181 -8.47 21.10 -20.67
N ASN A 182 -7.42 21.87 -21.01
CA ASN A 182 -6.56 22.61 -20.09
C ASN A 182 -7.27 23.84 -19.47
N ALA A 183 -8.37 23.59 -18.75
CA ALA A 183 -9.19 24.59 -18.06
C ALA A 183 -9.26 24.39 -16.53
N ILE A 184 -8.48 23.44 -15.98
CA ILE A 184 -8.52 23.07 -14.56
C ILE A 184 -7.53 23.83 -13.66
N ILE A 185 -6.48 24.46 -14.23
CA ILE A 185 -5.72 25.51 -13.53
C ILE A 185 -6.54 26.80 -13.53
N LYS A 186 -7.55 26.83 -12.66
CA LYS A 186 -8.39 27.99 -12.41
C LYS A 186 -7.55 29.05 -11.70
N HIS A 187 -7.02 30.02 -12.45
CA HIS A 187 -6.20 31.11 -11.93
C HIS A 187 -6.89 31.79 -10.74
N THR A 188 -6.20 31.87 -9.60
CA THR A 188 -6.74 32.47 -8.38
C THR A 188 -6.03 33.78 -8.04
N VAL A 189 -6.78 34.87 -8.07
CA VAL A 189 -6.31 36.20 -7.68
C VAL A 189 -6.59 36.47 -6.20
N ARG A 190 -5.84 37.38 -5.59
CA ARG A 190 -6.13 37.89 -4.24
C ARG A 190 -7.26 38.92 -4.35
N CYS A 191 -8.34 38.76 -3.57
CA CYS A 191 -9.34 39.82 -3.45
C CYS A 191 -8.69 41.08 -2.84
N LYS A 192 -8.95 42.25 -3.44
CA LYS A 192 -8.38 43.55 -3.04
C LYS A 192 -8.63 43.87 -1.55
N TYR A 193 -9.84 43.60 -1.07
CA TYR A 193 -10.30 43.95 0.28
C TYR A 193 -9.94 42.87 1.32
N CYS A 194 -10.49 41.65 1.20
CA CYS A 194 -10.32 40.61 2.23
C CYS A 194 -9.02 39.79 2.13
N ARG A 195 -8.21 39.99 1.07
CA ARG A 195 -6.92 39.29 0.81
C ARG A 195 -6.99 37.76 0.74
N LYS A 196 -8.18 37.15 0.81
CA LYS A 196 -8.42 35.72 0.49
C LYS A 196 -8.29 35.48 -1.02
N LYS A 197 -7.96 34.25 -1.41
CA LYS A 197 -7.90 33.84 -2.83
C LYS A 197 -9.33 33.68 -3.38
N ILE A 198 -9.56 34.16 -4.59
CA ILE A 198 -10.80 33.98 -5.36
C ILE A 198 -10.46 33.59 -6.81
N PHE A 199 -11.45 33.18 -7.60
CA PHE A 199 -11.28 33.00 -9.04
C PHE A 199 -11.01 34.35 -9.72
N GLU A 200 -10.12 34.37 -10.72
CA GLU A 200 -9.87 35.53 -11.59
C GLU A 200 -11.13 36.11 -12.22
N LYS A 201 -12.05 35.26 -12.69
CA LYS A 201 -13.29 35.67 -13.38
C LYS A 201 -14.48 35.97 -12.45
N ALA A 202 -14.26 36.16 -11.15
CA ALA A 202 -15.33 36.39 -10.17
C ALA A 202 -15.59 37.88 -9.89
N GLN A 203 -16.63 38.44 -10.51
CA GLN A 203 -17.09 39.83 -10.30
C GLN A 203 -17.33 40.19 -8.82
N ARG A 204 -17.79 39.23 -8.01
CA ARG A 204 -18.08 39.41 -6.58
C ARG A 204 -17.33 38.41 -5.72
N CYS A 205 -16.74 38.89 -4.62
CA CYS A 205 -16.05 38.04 -3.65
C CYS A 205 -17.03 37.21 -2.81
N VAL A 206 -16.87 35.88 -2.78
CA VAL A 206 -17.65 34.97 -1.92
C VAL A 206 -17.47 35.29 -0.42
N PHE A 207 -16.29 35.76 0.00
CA PHE A 207 -15.96 35.91 1.42
C PHE A 207 -16.28 37.26 2.06
N CYS A 208 -16.42 38.32 1.26
CA CYS A 208 -16.67 39.68 1.75
C CYS A 208 -17.64 40.50 0.90
N THR A 209 -18.33 39.85 -0.05
CA THR A 209 -19.37 40.39 -0.95
C THR A 209 -19.02 41.64 -1.78
N SER A 210 -17.80 42.15 -1.65
CA SER A 210 -17.22 43.23 -2.44
C SER A 210 -17.16 42.89 -3.95
N TRP A 211 -17.39 43.89 -4.79
CA TRP A 211 -17.19 43.83 -6.23
C TRP A 211 -15.69 43.99 -6.58
N GLN A 212 -15.15 43.15 -7.46
CA GLN A 212 -13.76 43.28 -7.92
C GLN A 212 -13.61 44.30 -9.07
N ASP A 213 -14.72 44.69 -9.70
CA ASP A 213 -14.77 45.52 -10.91
C ASP A 213 -14.43 47.02 -10.68
N GLY A 214 -13.70 47.37 -9.62
CA GLY A 214 -13.26 48.73 -9.27
C GLY A 214 -14.37 49.73 -8.87
N ARG A 215 -15.65 49.41 -9.10
CA ARG A 215 -16.82 50.26 -8.82
C ARG A 215 -17.00 50.70 -7.36
N GLU A 216 -16.32 50.04 -6.41
CA GLU A 216 -16.31 50.39 -4.99
C GLU A 216 -15.14 51.34 -4.61
N ASP A 217 -14.11 51.43 -5.46
CA ASP A 217 -13.01 52.39 -5.31
C ASP A 217 -13.37 53.79 -5.81
N LEU A 218 -14.46 53.89 -6.59
CA LEU A 218 -15.05 55.14 -7.05
C LEU A 218 -15.62 55.92 -5.84
N ARG A 219 -14.77 56.74 -5.22
CA ARG A 219 -15.24 57.84 -4.36
C ARG A 219 -16.33 58.62 -5.14
N PRO A 220 -17.50 58.92 -4.54
CA PRO A 220 -18.48 59.78 -5.18
C PRO A 220 -17.84 61.16 -5.42
N SER A 221 -17.51 61.45 -6.67
CA SER A 221 -16.61 62.53 -7.05
C SER A 221 -17.33 63.88 -7.09
N ALA A 222 -17.52 64.47 -5.90
CA ALA A 222 -18.06 65.83 -5.71
C ALA A 222 -19.38 66.10 -6.48
N ALA A 223 -20.26 65.10 -6.53
CA ALA A 223 -21.53 65.21 -7.24
C ALA A 223 -22.51 66.16 -6.52
N THR A 224 -22.55 67.41 -6.99
CA THR A 224 -23.66 68.37 -6.81
C THR A 224 -23.95 68.80 -5.36
N ILE A 225 -22.99 69.54 -4.79
CA ILE A 225 -23.31 70.66 -3.90
C ILE A 225 -22.74 71.94 -4.52
N GLY A 226 -23.56 72.55 -5.37
CA GLY A 226 -23.30 73.75 -6.17
C GLY A 226 -24.56 74.12 -6.94
#